data_AF-A0A4R4E3P0-F1
#
_entry.id   AF-A0A4R4E3P0-F1
#
_cell.length_a   1.000
_cell.length_b   1.000
_cell.length_c   1.000
_cell.angle_alpha   90.00
_cell.angle_beta   90.00
_cell.angle_gamma   90.00
#
_symmetry.space_group_name_H-M   'P 1'
#
loop_
_entity.id
_entity.type
_entity.pdbx_description
1 polymer ?
#
loop_
_entity_poly.entity_id
_entity_poly.type
_entity_poly.pdbx_seq_one_letter_code
_entity_poly.pdbx_strand_id
1 'polypeptide(L)' 'MYRRTFLQHSALLLTDSLPQPSLLSAKKPAAGRLLHTVRRQMGQDPSATLGRVAQIGYREVELATYTGS' A
#
# COMPACT_ATOMS: atom_id res chain seq x y z
N MET A 1 33.98 -30.43 17.63
CA MET A 1 34.37 -29.52 16.52
C MET A 1 33.22 -29.16 15.56
N TYR A 2 32.30 -30.07 15.23
CA TYR A 2 31.24 -29.85 14.22
C TYR A 2 30.23 -28.70 14.46
N ARG A 3 29.90 -28.41 15.73
CA ARG A 3 28.86 -27.41 16.07
C ARG A 3 29.33 -25.97 15.84
N ARG A 4 30.61 -25.69 16.10
CA ARG A 4 31.18 -24.34 15.97
C ARG A 4 31.33 -23.94 14.50
N THR A 5 31.77 -24.88 13.66
CA THR A 5 31.84 -24.67 12.22
C THR A 5 30.45 -24.48 11.62
N PHE A 6 29.44 -25.26 12.01
CA PHE A 6 28.07 -25.06 11.52
C PHE A 6 27.55 -23.64 11.80
N LEU A 7 27.72 -23.16 13.05
CA LEU A 7 27.30 -21.81 13.45
C LEU A 7 28.05 -20.70 12.69
N GLN A 8 29.33 -20.90 12.41
CA GLN A 8 30.13 -19.93 11.64
C GLN A 8 29.68 -19.83 10.19
N HIS A 9 29.38 -20.95 9.53
CA HIS A 9 28.93 -20.94 8.14
C HIS A 9 27.49 -20.42 8.01
N SER A 10 26.60 -20.76 8.96
CA SER A 10 25.22 -20.23 8.95
C SER A 10 25.18 -18.71 9.17
N ALA A 11 26.07 -18.16 10.00
CA ALA A 11 26.15 -16.72 10.25
C ALA A 11 26.61 -15.95 8.99
N LEU A 12 27.60 -16.47 8.26
CA LEU A 12 28.08 -15.85 7.02
C LEU A 12 27.00 -15.82 5.92
N LEU A 13 26.24 -16.91 5.76
CA LEU A 13 25.13 -16.98 4.78
C LEU A 13 23.99 -15.99 5.10
N LEU A 14 23.74 -15.71 6.37
CA LEU A 14 22.72 -14.75 6.79
C LEU A 14 23.15 -13.30 6.57
N THR A 15 24.46 -13.03 6.58
CA THR A 15 24.98 -11.66 6.43
C THR A 15 24.97 -11.21 4.97
N ASP A 16 25.10 -12.15 4.02
CA ASP A 16 25.04 -11.88 2.58
C ASP A 16 23.60 -11.83 2.02
N SER A 17 22.61 -12.27 2.79
CA SER A 17 21.20 -12.34 2.35
C SER A 17 20.33 -11.15 2.76
N LEU A 18 20.87 -10.16 3.49
CA LEU A 18 20.14 -8.94 3.90
C LEU A 18 21.04 -7.70 3.79
N PRO A 19 20.66 -6.61 3.08
CA PRO A 19 19.32 -6.22 2.66
C PRO A 19 19.26 -5.91 1.16
N GLN A 20 18.63 -6.77 0.35
CA GLN A 20 18.20 -6.32 -0.97
C GLN A 20 16.83 -5.62 -0.82
N PRO A 21 16.76 -4.27 -0.90
CA PRO A 21 15.51 -3.54 -0.66
C PRO A 21 14.40 -3.91 -1.64
N SER A 22 14.75 -4.52 -2.78
CA SER A 22 13.79 -5.05 -3.75
C SER A 22 12.97 -6.23 -3.21
N LEU A 23 13.50 -7.04 -2.29
CA LEU A 23 12.77 -8.15 -1.66
C LEU A 23 11.83 -7.67 -0.55
N LEU A 24 12.11 -6.49 0.03
CA LEU A 24 11.24 -5.80 0.97
C LEU A 24 10.28 -4.82 0.28
N SER A 25 10.38 -4.68 -1.05
CA SER A 25 9.48 -3.85 -1.85
C SER A 25 8.14 -4.57 -2.06
N ALA A 26 7.39 -4.76 -0.98
CA ALA A 26 5.99 -5.12 -1.07
C ALA A 26 5.28 -4.02 -1.86
N LYS A 27 4.61 -4.38 -2.96
CA LYS A 27 3.70 -3.45 -3.66
C LYS A 27 2.72 -2.91 -2.63
N LYS A 28 2.74 -1.60 -2.38
CA LYS A 28 1.75 -0.97 -1.51
C LYS A 28 0.37 -1.30 -2.08
N PRO A 29 -0.54 -1.89 -1.30
CA PRO A 29 -1.90 -2.13 -1.76
C PRO A 29 -2.51 -0.79 -2.19
N ALA A 30 -3.31 -0.81 -3.26
CA ALA A 30 -4.04 0.37 -3.67
C ALA A 30 -4.88 0.86 -2.48
N ALA A 31 -4.59 2.05 -1.99
CA ALA A 31 -5.38 2.66 -0.94
C ALA A 31 -6.64 3.22 -1.60
N GLY A 32 -7.76 2.50 -1.47
CA GLY A 32 -9.08 3.03 -1.81
C GLY A 32 -9.53 4.03 -0.75
N ARG A 33 -10.18 5.13 -1.15
CA ARG A 33 -10.88 6.04 -0.22
C ARG A 33 -12.37 6.00 -0.44
N LEU A 34 -13.13 5.83 0.64
CA LEU A 34 -14.59 5.85 0.61
C LEU A 34 -15.06 7.26 0.20
N LEU A 35 -15.85 7.36 -0.86
CA LEU A 35 -16.35 8.64 -1.40
C LEU A 35 -17.24 9.42 -0.43
N HIS A 36 -17.65 8.82 0.69
CA HIS A 36 -18.39 9.49 1.75
C HIS A 36 -17.65 10.74 2.28
N THR A 37 -16.31 10.70 2.39
CA THR A 37 -15.54 11.84 2.91
C THR A 37 -15.62 13.07 1.99
N VAL A 38 -15.69 12.86 0.68
CA VAL A 38 -15.78 13.92 -0.34
C VAL A 38 -17.21 14.08 -0.87
N ARG A 39 -18.22 13.48 -0.23
CA ARG A 39 -19.61 13.43 -0.70
C ARG A 39 -20.18 14.82 -1.01
N ARG A 40 -19.89 15.81 -0.16
CA ARG A 40 -20.37 17.19 -0.37
C ARG A 40 -19.78 17.83 -1.63
N GLN A 41 -18.50 17.61 -1.90
CA GLN A 41 -17.80 18.14 -3.07
C GLN A 41 -18.23 17.39 -4.34
N MET A 42 -18.41 16.07 -4.24
CA MET A 42 -18.97 15.23 -5.30
C MET A 42 -20.40 15.64 -5.69
N GLY A 43 -21.21 16.13 -4.75
CA GLY A 43 -22.56 16.63 -5.05
C GLY A 43 -22.60 17.99 -5.75
N GLN A 44 -21.49 18.75 -5.71
CA GLN A 44 -21.37 20.06 -6.37
C GLN A 44 -20.70 19.92 -7.74
N ASP A 45 -19.52 19.30 -7.77
CA ASP A 45 -18.75 19.05 -9.00
C ASP A 45 -18.01 17.71 -8.89
N PRO A 46 -18.59 16.62 -9.42
CA PRO A 46 -17.97 15.30 -9.39
C PRO A 46 -16.64 15.25 -10.14
N SER A 47 -16.56 15.89 -11.30
CA SER A 47 -15.40 15.80 -12.20
C SER A 47 -14.18 16.50 -11.62
N ALA A 48 -14.36 17.73 -11.10
CA ALA A 48 -13.28 18.45 -10.43
C ALA A 48 -12.82 17.73 -9.15
N THR A 49 -13.76 17.16 -8.39
CA THR A 49 -13.46 16.45 -7.15
C THR A 49 -12.64 15.18 -7.41
N LEU A 50 -13.04 14.36 -8.39
CA LEU A 50 -12.29 13.16 -8.76
C LEU A 50 -10.90 13.50 -9.31
N GLY A 51 -10.78 14.57 -10.09
CA GLY A 51 -9.49 15.09 -10.55
C GLY A 51 -8.55 15.43 -9.39
N ARG A 52 -9.07 16.08 -8.35
CA ARG A 52 -8.30 16.39 -7.13
C ARG A 52 -7.91 15.13 -6.36
N VAL A 53 -8.80 14.15 -6.24
CA VAL A 53 -8.53 12.88 -5.56
C VAL A 53 -7.41 12.11 -6.27
N ALA A 54 -7.42 12.08 -7.59
CA ALA A 54 -6.36 11.49 -8.40
C ALA A 54 -5.01 12.22 -8.23
N GLN A 55 -5.02 13.57 -8.20
CA GLN A 55 -3.81 14.37 -7.95
C GLN A 55 -3.17 14.11 -6.57
N ILE A 56 -3.98 13.72 -5.57
CA ILE A 56 -3.51 13.36 -4.22
C ILE A 56 -2.91 11.94 -4.18
N GLY A 57 -3.00 11.18 -5.28
CA GLY A 57 -2.37 9.87 -5.44
C GLY A 57 -3.28 8.67 -5.16
N TYR A 58 -4.58 8.90 -4.96
CA TYR A 58 -5.57 7.82 -4.90
C TYR A 58 -5.82 7.27 -6.31
N ARG A 59 -5.81 5.94 -6.43
CA ARG A 59 -6.04 5.22 -7.69
C ARG A 59 -7.43 4.61 -7.79
N GLU A 60 -8.03 4.37 -6.64
CA GLU A 60 -9.31 3.70 -6.50
C GLU A 60 -10.18 4.49 -5.52
N VAL A 61 -11.48 4.55 -5.81
CA VAL A 61 -12.49 5.18 -4.97
C VAL A 61 -13.67 4.24 -4.84
N GLU A 62 -14.17 4.05 -3.62
CA GLU A 62 -15.32 3.21 -3.37
C GLU A 62 -16.58 4.07 -3.26
N LEU A 63 -17.58 3.74 -4.07
CA LEU A 63 -18.88 4.41 -4.04
C LEU A 63 -19.71 3.88 -2.86
N ALA A 64 -20.01 4.76 -1.91
CA ALA A 64 -20.94 4.46 -0.84
C ALA A 64 -22.37 4.70 -1.34
N THR A 65 -22.97 3.72 -2.00
CA THR A 65 -24.39 3.75 -2.37
C THR A 65 -25.20 3.30 -1.15
N TYR A 66 -25.69 4.25 -0.35
CA TYR A 66 -26.64 3.94 0.72
C TYR A 66 -28.04 3.78 0.11
N THR A 67 -28.46 2.53 -0.11
CA THR A 67 -29.83 2.18 -0.52
C THR A 67 -30.71 1.84 0.67
N GLY A 68 -30.59 2.59 1.77
CA GLY A 68 -31.52 2.50 2.88
C GLY A 68 -32.80 3.26 2.52
N SER A 69 -33.84 2.51 2.17
CA SER A 69 -35.24 2.94 2.22
C SER A 69 -35.68 3.18 3.66
#